data_AF-A0A5N6R592-F1
#
_entry.id   AF-A0A5N6R592-F1
#
_cell.length_a   1.000
_cell.length_b   1.000
_cell.length_c   1.000
_cell.angle_alpha   90.00
_cell.angle_beta   90.00
_cell.angle_gamma   90.00
#
_symmetry.space_group_name_H-M   'P 1'
#
loop_
_entity.id
_entity.type
_entity.pdbx_description
1 polymer ?
#
loop_
_entity_poly.entity_id
_entity_poly.type
_entity_poly.pdbx_seq_one_letter_code
_entity_poly.pdbx_strand_id
1 'polypeptide(L)'
;MHGQTEFVRELLKLIKPDLATRLDKGGFSAIHMASANGFVETVRELLTFSRELASLKSRDGRTSLHCAAATGRVQVLRELVGFFRDCIGEVTLRGETALHIAVKYNKFEAFVAMFDIVKQLNMQDILIAGDEDGNTVLHLAIARKQSQVNYAIFHSYSTPCCF
;
A
#
# COMPACT_ATOMS: atom_id res chain seq x y z
N MET A 1 -2.40 5.46 23.82
CA MET A 1 -2.00 4.69 22.61
C MET A 1 -0.92 3.64 22.89
N HIS A 2 0.04 3.85 23.82
CA HIS A 2 1.08 2.86 24.17
C HIS A 2 0.58 1.48 24.65
N GLY A 3 -0.57 1.43 25.34
CA GLY A 3 -1.10 0.16 25.86
C GLY A 3 -1.55 -0.83 24.78
N GLN A 4 -2.00 -0.37 23.60
CA GLN A 4 -2.41 -1.28 22.52
C GLN A 4 -1.21 -1.91 21.82
N THR A 5 -0.10 -1.19 21.68
CA THR A 5 1.13 -1.71 21.06
C THR A 5 1.83 -2.73 21.94
N GLU A 6 1.92 -2.47 23.26
CA GLU A 6 2.46 -3.45 24.22
C GLU A 6 1.55 -4.69 24.33
N PHE A 7 0.23 -4.48 24.35
CA PHE A 7 -0.71 -5.59 24.33
C PHE A 7 -0.55 -6.44 23.08
N VAL A 8 -0.46 -5.84 21.88
CA VAL A 8 -0.23 -6.58 20.62
C VAL A 8 1.09 -7.34 20.68
N ARG A 9 2.18 -6.73 21.17
CA ARG A 9 3.48 -7.39 21.29
C ARG A 9 3.42 -8.61 22.21
N GLU A 10 2.85 -8.46 23.40
CA GLU A 10 2.72 -9.56 24.35
C GLU A 10 1.73 -10.62 23.85
N LEU A 11 0.66 -10.21 23.17
CA LEU A 11 -0.29 -11.13 22.52
C LEU A 11 0.39 -11.96 21.42
N LEU A 12 1.26 -11.36 20.59
CA LEU A 12 1.97 -12.08 19.52
C LEU A 12 3.03 -13.04 20.08
N LYS A 13 3.65 -12.71 21.20
CA LYS A 13 4.58 -13.61 21.91
C LYS A 13 3.86 -14.79 22.57
N LEU A 14 2.68 -14.55 23.15
CA LEU A 14 1.93 -15.54 23.93
C LEU A 14 0.97 -16.38 23.07
N ILE A 15 0.40 -15.78 22.02
CA ILE A 15 -0.68 -16.31 21.21
C ILE A 15 -0.19 -16.43 19.77
N LYS A 16 0.44 -17.56 19.49
CA LYS A 16 0.74 -18.23 18.21
C LYS A 16 0.75 -17.38 16.91
N PRO A 17 1.71 -17.64 15.99
CA PRO A 17 1.75 -17.04 14.64
C PRO A 17 0.42 -17.15 13.85
N ASP A 18 -0.42 -18.13 14.18
CA ASP A 18 -1.77 -18.32 13.65
C ASP A 18 -2.67 -17.09 13.79
N LEU A 19 -2.53 -16.29 14.86
CA LEU A 19 -3.40 -15.12 15.06
C LEU A 19 -3.02 -13.96 14.13
N ALA A 20 -1.73 -13.79 13.85
CA ALA A 20 -1.23 -12.75 12.96
C ALA A 20 -1.65 -12.99 11.50
N THR A 21 -1.76 -14.26 11.10
CA THR A 21 -2.19 -14.69 9.76
C THR A 21 -3.68 -14.95 9.65
N ARG A 22 -4.41 -15.02 10.78
CA ARG A 22 -5.86 -15.27 10.79
C ARG A 22 -6.62 -14.16 10.06
N LEU A 23 -7.55 -14.59 9.22
CA LEU A 23 -8.40 -13.71 8.44
C LEU A 23 -9.80 -13.62 9.05
N ASP A 24 -10.41 -12.44 9.02
CA ASP A 24 -11.81 -12.23 9.34
C ASP A 24 -12.75 -12.72 8.22
N LYS A 25 -14.06 -12.46 8.37
CA LYS A 25 -15.06 -12.82 7.35
C LYS A 25 -14.86 -12.12 6.00
N GLY A 26 -14.18 -10.97 5.96
CA GLY A 26 -13.80 -10.26 4.74
C GLY A 26 -12.45 -10.70 4.17
N GLY A 27 -11.73 -11.59 4.87
CA GLY A 27 -10.38 -11.98 4.48
C GLY A 27 -9.29 -11.06 5.04
N PHE A 28 -9.59 -10.12 5.93
CA PHE A 28 -8.59 -9.20 6.46
C PHE A 28 -7.95 -9.75 7.72
N SER A 29 -6.62 -9.69 7.77
CA SER A 29 -5.84 -9.97 8.98
C SER A 29 -5.57 -8.70 9.81
N ALA A 30 -4.95 -8.87 10.97
CA ALA A 30 -4.59 -7.77 11.87
C ALA A 30 -3.76 -6.67 11.16
N ILE A 31 -2.80 -7.04 10.31
CA ILE A 31 -1.97 -6.05 9.60
C ILE A 31 -2.79 -5.24 8.59
N HIS A 32 -3.78 -5.83 7.93
CA HIS A 32 -4.67 -5.09 7.03
C HIS A 32 -5.45 -4.01 7.78
N MET A 33 -5.99 -4.37 8.95
CA MET A 33 -6.73 -3.44 9.79
C MET A 33 -5.85 -2.34 10.36
N ALA A 34 -4.66 -2.69 10.88
CA ALA A 34 -3.69 -1.71 11.37
C ALA A 34 -3.29 -0.74 10.25
N SER A 35 -3.05 -1.26 9.04
CA SER A 35 -2.67 -0.44 7.89
C SER A 35 -3.78 0.49 7.39
N ALA A 36 -5.04 0.04 7.36
CA ALA A 36 -6.18 0.89 7.00
C ALA A 36 -6.43 2.02 8.02
N ASN A 37 -6.17 1.74 9.30
CA ASN A 37 -6.40 2.70 10.39
C ASN A 37 -5.21 3.63 10.66
N GLY A 38 -4.04 3.36 10.06
CA GLY A 38 -2.86 4.20 10.25
C GLY A 38 -2.07 3.88 11.53
N PHE A 39 -2.23 2.69 12.09
CA PHE A 39 -1.53 2.27 13.31
C PHE A 39 -0.09 1.84 13.01
N VAL A 40 0.76 2.83 12.76
CA VAL A 40 2.17 2.66 12.34
C VAL A 40 2.94 1.71 13.26
N GLU A 41 2.89 1.94 14.56
CA GLU A 41 3.62 1.12 15.53
C GLU A 41 3.13 -0.33 15.54
N THR A 42 1.81 -0.56 15.43
CA THR A 42 1.25 -1.91 15.33
C THR A 42 1.70 -2.62 14.06
N VAL A 43 1.76 -1.91 12.92
CA VAL A 43 2.31 -2.46 11.67
C VAL A 43 3.78 -2.84 11.84
N ARG A 44 4.58 -1.98 12.47
CA ARG A 44 6.01 -2.23 12.72
C ARG A 44 6.21 -3.48 13.59
N GLU A 45 5.45 -3.61 14.68
CA GLU A 45 5.51 -4.80 15.56
C GLU A 45 5.13 -6.09 14.81
N LEU A 46 4.06 -6.05 14.01
CA LEU A 46 3.64 -7.20 13.20
C LEU A 46 4.72 -7.60 12.18
N LEU A 47 5.32 -6.64 11.48
CA LEU A 47 6.37 -6.93 10.49
C LEU A 47 7.69 -7.38 11.12
N THR A 48 7.96 -6.93 12.35
CA THR A 48 9.11 -7.41 13.14
C THR A 48 8.90 -8.86 13.56
N PHE A 49 7.65 -9.27 13.82
CA PHE A 49 7.30 -10.66 14.07
C PHE A 49 7.41 -11.54 12.83
N SER A 50 6.87 -11.11 11.69
CA SER A 50 7.00 -11.80 10.40
C SER A 50 6.81 -10.84 9.24
N ARG A 51 7.82 -10.77 8.34
CA ARG A 51 7.80 -9.89 7.16
C ARG A 51 6.80 -10.36 6.11
N GLU A 52 6.54 -11.66 6.08
CA GLU A 52 5.58 -12.32 5.18
C GLU A 52 4.14 -11.81 5.40
N LEU A 53 3.85 -11.22 6.57
CA LEU A 53 2.55 -10.58 6.80
C LEU A 53 2.27 -9.44 5.81
N ALA A 54 3.30 -8.80 5.25
CA ALA A 54 3.14 -7.74 4.24
C ALA A 54 2.55 -8.25 2.92
N SER A 55 2.75 -9.53 2.58
CA SER A 55 2.25 -10.14 1.34
C SER A 55 0.95 -10.92 1.53
N LEU A 56 0.44 -11.03 2.76
CA LEU A 56 -0.87 -11.64 3.00
C LEU A 56 -1.96 -10.93 2.20
N LYS A 57 -2.76 -11.73 1.51
CA LYS A 57 -3.87 -11.25 0.68
C LYS A 57 -5.20 -11.51 1.35
N SER A 58 -6.05 -10.49 1.32
CA SER A 58 -7.48 -10.62 1.61
C SER A 58 -8.23 -11.34 0.50
N ARG A 59 -9.55 -11.55 0.69
CA ARG A 59 -10.40 -12.25 -0.29
C ARG A 59 -10.39 -11.60 -1.67
N ASP A 60 -10.26 -10.28 -1.74
CA ASP A 60 -10.18 -9.54 -3.00
C ASP A 60 -8.73 -9.38 -3.50
N GLY A 61 -7.78 -10.09 -2.91
CA GLY A 61 -6.36 -10.01 -3.27
C GLY A 61 -5.63 -8.79 -2.71
N ARG A 62 -6.28 -7.95 -1.89
CA ARG A 62 -5.64 -6.77 -1.31
C ARG A 62 -4.65 -7.17 -0.22
N THR A 63 -3.46 -6.59 -0.26
CA THR A 63 -2.46 -6.61 0.82
C THR A 63 -2.63 -5.43 1.78
N SER A 64 -1.85 -5.40 2.86
CA SER A 64 -1.80 -4.27 3.80
C SER A 64 -1.44 -2.93 3.12
N LEU A 65 -0.58 -2.96 2.08
CA LEU A 65 -0.22 -1.78 1.29
C LEU A 65 -1.42 -1.21 0.52
N HIS A 66 -2.25 -2.06 -0.09
CA HIS A 66 -3.48 -1.66 -0.74
C HIS A 66 -4.47 -1.01 0.25
N CYS A 67 -4.60 -1.58 1.46
CA CYS A 67 -5.46 -1.02 2.51
C CYS A 67 -4.99 0.37 2.97
N ALA A 68 -3.68 0.55 3.16
CA ALA A 68 -3.10 1.86 3.49
C ALA A 68 -3.29 2.87 2.35
N ALA A 69 -3.13 2.45 1.09
CA ALA A 69 -3.35 3.29 -0.08
C ALA A 69 -4.82 3.73 -0.21
N ALA A 70 -5.77 2.81 -0.01
CA ALA A 70 -7.21 3.10 -0.08
C ALA A 70 -7.66 4.14 0.94
N THR A 71 -6.98 4.18 2.10
CA THR A 71 -7.33 5.04 3.24
C THR A 71 -6.41 6.24 3.39
N GLY A 72 -5.38 6.39 2.54
CA GLY A 72 -4.48 7.53 2.53
C GLY A 72 -3.43 7.53 3.65
N ARG A 73 -3.06 6.37 4.20
CA ARG A 73 -2.13 6.27 5.35
C ARG A 73 -0.67 6.33 4.90
N VAL A 74 -0.20 7.53 4.56
CA VAL A 74 1.14 7.78 4.01
C VAL A 74 2.28 7.20 4.87
N GLN A 75 2.24 7.39 6.19
CA GLN A 75 3.30 6.87 7.07
C GLN A 75 3.35 5.33 7.06
N VAL A 76 2.18 4.67 7.07
CA VAL A 76 2.11 3.20 6.95
C VAL A 76 2.66 2.72 5.61
N LEU A 77 2.37 3.42 4.50
CA LEU A 77 2.92 3.06 3.18
C LEU A 77 4.45 3.08 3.19
N ARG A 78 5.04 4.14 3.75
CA ARG A 78 6.51 4.28 3.87
C ARG A 78 7.11 3.16 4.72
N GLU A 79 6.48 2.83 5.84
CA GLU A 79 6.94 1.76 6.73
C GLU A 79 6.85 0.39 6.06
N LEU A 80 5.72 0.07 5.41
CA LEU A 80 5.53 -1.20 4.70
C LEU A 80 6.60 -1.40 3.62
N VAL A 81 6.81 -0.41 2.76
CA VAL A 81 7.83 -0.51 1.69
C VAL A 81 9.25 -0.51 2.26
N GLY A 82 9.49 0.24 3.35
CA GLY A 82 10.76 0.23 4.06
C GLY A 82 11.12 -1.15 4.61
N PHE A 83 10.15 -1.86 5.19
CA PHE A 83 10.32 -3.21 5.72
C PHE A 83 10.34 -4.29 4.64
N PHE A 84 9.55 -4.15 3.58
CA PHE A 84 9.43 -5.17 2.53
C PHE A 84 9.14 -4.50 1.18
N ARG A 85 10.21 -4.24 0.43
CA ARG A 85 10.13 -3.45 -0.82
C ARG A 85 9.24 -4.10 -1.88
N ASP A 86 9.30 -5.42 -1.98
CA ASP A 86 8.61 -6.16 -3.05
C ASP A 86 7.08 -6.06 -2.96
N CYS A 87 6.50 -5.70 -1.80
CA CYS A 87 5.04 -5.50 -1.71
C CYS A 87 4.51 -4.38 -2.60
N ILE A 88 5.36 -3.48 -3.09
CA ILE A 88 4.94 -2.36 -3.94
C ILE A 88 4.43 -2.81 -5.31
N GLY A 89 4.91 -3.96 -5.80
CA GLY A 89 4.49 -4.56 -7.07
C GLY A 89 3.30 -5.52 -6.95
N GLU A 90 2.81 -5.78 -5.74
CA GLU A 90 1.67 -6.66 -5.54
C GLU A 90 0.39 -6.08 -6.15
N VAL A 91 -0.44 -6.97 -6.69
CA VAL A 91 -1.73 -6.63 -7.31
C VAL A 91 -2.89 -7.35 -6.63
N THR A 92 -4.06 -6.70 -6.66
CA THR A 92 -5.33 -7.32 -6.26
C THR A 92 -5.79 -8.37 -7.28
N LEU A 93 -6.91 -9.05 -7.01
CA LEU A 93 -7.51 -9.96 -8.00
C LEU A 93 -7.95 -9.27 -9.28
N ARG A 94 -8.12 -7.94 -9.25
CA ARG A 94 -8.44 -7.11 -10.43
C ARG A 94 -7.19 -6.51 -11.08
N GLY A 95 -5.99 -7.03 -10.81
CA GLY A 95 -4.74 -6.46 -11.34
C GLY A 95 -4.36 -5.07 -10.80
N GLU A 96 -5.13 -4.51 -9.85
CA GLU A 96 -4.89 -3.16 -9.33
C GLU A 96 -3.65 -3.15 -8.43
N THR A 97 -2.66 -2.32 -8.73
CA THR A 97 -1.56 -1.99 -7.80
C THR A 97 -2.03 -1.01 -6.70
N ALA A 98 -1.24 -0.81 -5.66
CA ALA A 98 -1.53 0.20 -4.63
C ALA A 98 -1.70 1.63 -5.19
N LEU A 99 -1.04 1.97 -6.32
CA LEU A 99 -1.23 3.25 -7.00
C LEU A 99 -2.61 3.37 -7.65
N HIS A 100 -3.11 2.31 -8.32
CA HIS A 100 -4.47 2.26 -8.85
C HIS A 100 -5.48 2.51 -7.72
N ILE A 101 -5.29 1.85 -6.59
CA ILE A 101 -6.14 2.01 -5.40
C ILE A 101 -6.12 3.45 -4.88
N ALA A 102 -4.94 4.09 -4.76
CA ALA A 102 -4.84 5.48 -4.32
C ALA A 102 -5.64 6.43 -5.24
N VAL A 103 -5.52 6.27 -6.57
CA VAL A 103 -6.29 7.05 -7.56
C VAL A 103 -7.78 6.74 -7.47
N LYS A 104 -8.18 5.46 -7.42
CA LYS A 104 -9.58 5.03 -7.32
C LYS A 104 -10.29 5.67 -6.12
N TYR A 105 -9.63 5.71 -4.97
CA TYR A 105 -10.15 6.30 -3.73
C TYR A 105 -9.82 7.78 -3.52
N ASN A 106 -9.27 8.46 -4.54
CA ASN A 106 -8.91 9.88 -4.51
C ASN A 106 -8.00 10.25 -3.32
N LYS A 107 -6.93 9.48 -3.12
CA LYS A 107 -5.93 9.66 -2.05
C LYS A 107 -4.65 10.24 -2.65
N PHE A 108 -4.69 11.55 -2.94
CA PHE A 108 -3.60 12.23 -3.64
C PHE A 108 -2.26 12.14 -2.92
N GLU A 109 -2.22 12.35 -1.60
CA GLU A 109 -0.99 12.32 -0.81
C GLU A 109 -0.38 10.91 -0.76
N ALA A 110 -1.23 9.88 -0.69
CA ALA A 110 -0.78 8.49 -0.78
C ALA A 110 -0.26 8.15 -2.18
N PHE A 111 -0.92 8.65 -3.23
CA PHE A 111 -0.43 8.53 -4.59
C PHE A 111 0.96 9.16 -4.73
N VAL A 112 1.14 10.43 -4.33
CA VAL A 112 2.43 11.13 -4.42
C VAL A 112 3.51 10.39 -3.64
N ALA A 113 3.24 9.98 -2.39
CA ALA A 113 4.21 9.25 -1.59
C ALA A 113 4.65 7.94 -2.25
N MET A 114 3.71 7.16 -2.78
CA MET A 114 4.00 5.92 -3.49
C MET A 114 4.73 6.16 -4.82
N PHE A 115 4.33 7.21 -5.54
CA PHE A 115 4.94 7.62 -6.80
C PHE A 115 6.41 7.98 -6.61
N ASP A 116 6.73 8.76 -5.58
CA ASP A 116 8.11 9.10 -5.21
C ASP A 116 8.92 7.85 -4.83
N ILE A 117 8.32 6.93 -4.06
CA ILE A 117 8.97 5.67 -3.68
C ILE A 117 9.28 4.82 -4.92
N VAL A 118 8.32 4.68 -5.84
CA VAL A 118 8.52 3.93 -7.10
C VAL A 118 9.69 4.50 -7.90
N LYS A 119 9.78 5.83 -8.01
CA LYS A 119 10.91 6.51 -8.68
C LYS A 119 12.23 6.25 -7.96
N GLN A 120 12.26 6.36 -6.63
CA GLN A 120 13.46 6.14 -5.82
C GLN A 120 13.96 4.69 -5.91
N LEU A 121 13.05 3.72 -6.02
CA LEU A 121 13.39 2.31 -6.18
C LEU A 121 13.66 1.91 -7.64
N ASN A 122 13.50 2.84 -8.58
CA ASN A 122 13.66 2.62 -10.01
C ASN A 122 12.72 1.53 -10.59
N MET A 123 11.51 1.41 -10.02
CA MET A 123 10.51 0.39 -10.38
C MET A 123 9.39 0.96 -11.27
N GLN A 124 9.75 1.72 -12.31
CA GLN A 124 8.78 2.47 -13.13
C GLN A 124 7.75 1.59 -13.85
N ASP A 125 8.05 0.30 -14.03
CA ASP A 125 7.12 -0.69 -14.62
C ASP A 125 5.77 -0.75 -13.89
N ILE A 126 5.75 -0.42 -12.59
CA ILE A 126 4.52 -0.37 -11.78
C ILE A 126 3.55 0.73 -12.26
N LEU A 127 4.07 1.80 -12.88
CA LEU A 127 3.26 2.92 -13.40
C LEU A 127 2.52 2.54 -14.68
N ILE A 128 3.07 1.61 -15.46
CA ILE A 128 2.50 1.12 -16.72
C ILE A 128 1.75 -0.21 -16.55
N ALA A 129 1.75 -0.79 -15.34
CA ALA A 129 0.93 -1.95 -15.03
C ALA A 129 -0.55 -1.64 -15.29
N GLY A 130 -1.24 -2.53 -16.00
CA GLY A 130 -2.68 -2.46 -16.22
C GLY A 130 -3.45 -3.22 -15.14
N ASP A 131 -4.64 -2.72 -14.80
CA ASP A 131 -5.65 -3.49 -14.07
C ASP A 131 -6.29 -4.57 -14.96
N GLU A 132 -7.37 -5.20 -14.48
CA GLU A 132 -8.11 -6.26 -15.20
C GLU A 132 -8.66 -5.82 -16.56
N ASP A 133 -8.92 -4.52 -16.72
CA ASP A 133 -9.40 -3.92 -17.97
C ASP A 133 -8.25 -3.40 -18.84
N GLY A 134 -7.00 -3.56 -18.39
CA GLY A 134 -5.81 -3.00 -19.03
C GLY A 134 -5.60 -1.51 -18.76
N ASN A 135 -6.36 -0.90 -17.83
CA ASN A 135 -6.20 0.50 -17.48
C ASN A 135 -4.96 0.67 -16.61
N THR A 136 -4.05 1.54 -17.04
CA THR A 136 -2.98 2.03 -16.17
C THR A 136 -3.49 3.09 -15.19
N VAL A 137 -2.65 3.45 -14.21
CA VAL A 137 -2.95 4.51 -13.24
C VAL A 137 -3.30 5.85 -13.91
N LEU A 138 -2.67 6.16 -15.06
CA LEU A 138 -2.98 7.38 -15.84
C LEU A 138 -4.38 7.32 -16.48
N HIS A 139 -4.80 6.16 -17.00
CA HIS A 139 -6.17 6.00 -17.54
C HIS A 139 -7.20 6.33 -16.47
N LEU A 140 -7.03 5.79 -15.26
CA LEU A 140 -7.93 6.05 -14.12
C LEU A 140 -7.91 7.52 -13.71
N ALA A 141 -6.75 8.17 -13.65
CA ALA A 141 -6.62 9.55 -13.23
C ALA A 141 -7.30 10.53 -14.21
N ILE A 142 -7.19 10.26 -15.52
CA ILE A 142 -7.88 11.03 -16.57
C ILE A 142 -9.39 10.80 -16.49
N ALA A 143 -9.84 9.54 -16.45
CA ALA A 143 -11.26 9.19 -16.39
C ALA A 143 -11.97 9.83 -15.19
N ARG A 144 -11.26 9.98 -14.07
CA ARG A 144 -11.78 10.57 -12.82
C ARG A 144 -11.53 12.08 -12.71
N LYS A 145 -10.94 12.72 -13.73
CA LYS A 145 -10.60 14.15 -13.76
C LYS A 145 -9.72 14.60 -12.58
N GLN A 146 -8.78 13.75 -12.15
CA GLN A 146 -7.85 14.05 -11.07
C GLN A 146 -6.67 14.89 -11.57
N SER A 147 -6.90 16.19 -11.76
CA SER A 147 -5.92 17.12 -12.33
C SER A 147 -4.57 17.10 -11.59
N GLN A 148 -4.57 16.95 -10.26
CA GLN A 148 -3.33 16.91 -9.47
C GLN A 148 -2.50 15.64 -9.74
N VAL A 149 -3.15 14.48 -9.86
CA VAL A 149 -2.48 13.21 -10.21
C VAL A 149 -1.94 13.29 -11.64
N ASN A 150 -2.76 13.76 -12.58
CA ASN A 150 -2.35 13.95 -13.97
C ASN A 150 -1.12 14.86 -14.04
N TYR A 151 -1.16 16.01 -13.36
CA TYR A 151 -0.05 16.94 -13.29
C TYR A 151 1.21 16.28 -12.74
N ALA A 152 1.11 15.55 -11.62
CA ALA A 152 2.25 14.87 -10.99
C ALA A 152 2.89 13.84 -11.94
N ILE A 153 2.08 13.04 -12.65
CA ILE A 153 2.57 12.08 -13.64
C ILE A 153 3.26 12.82 -14.79
N PHE A 154 2.61 13.78 -15.45
CA PHE A 154 3.20 14.47 -16.61
C PHE A 154 4.50 15.21 -16.28
N HIS A 155 4.58 15.93 -15.16
CA HIS A 155 5.77 16.70 -14.81
C HIS A 155 6.95 15.82 -14.36
N SER A 156 6.69 14.57 -13.98
CA SER A 156 7.74 13.62 -13.65
C SER A 156 8.49 13.09 -14.87
N TYR A 157 7.82 13.02 -16.04
CA TYR A 157 8.41 12.66 -17.33
C TYR A 157 8.98 13.88 -18.06
N SER A 158 8.60 15.09 -17.63
CA SER A 158 9.06 16.37 -18.20
C SER A 158 10.21 17.00 -17.41
N THR A 159 11.04 16.25 -16.68
CA THR A 159 12.32 16.83 -16.23
C THR A 159 13.03 17.40 -17.46
N PRO A 160 13.28 18.72 -17.52
CA PRO A 160 14.02 19.28 -18.63
C PRO A 160 15.40 18.64 -18.61
N CYS A 161 15.84 18.17 -19.76
CA CYS A 161 17.28 18.04 -20.01
C CYS A 161 17.97 19.31 -19.49
N CYS A 162 19.09 19.09 -18.81
CA CYS A 162 19.98 20.06 -18.21
C CYS A 162 20.08 21.41 -18.98
N PHE A 163 20.17 22.51 -18.23
CA PHE A 163 20.94 23.68 -18.63
C PHE A 163 22.02 23.94 -17.59
#